data_AF-A0A7S7T3L3-F1
#
_entry.id   AF-A0A7S7T3L3-F1
#
_cell.length_a   1.000
_cell.length_b   1.000
_cell.length_c   1.000
_cell.angle_alpha   90.00
_cell.angle_beta   90.00
_cell.angle_gamma   90.00
#
_symmetry.space_group_name_H-M   'P 1'
#
loop_
_entity.id
_entity.type
_entity.pdbx_description
1 polymer ?
#
loop_
_entity_poly.entity_id
_entity_poly.type
_entity_poly.pdbx_seq_one_letter_code
_entity_poly.pdbx_strand_id
1 'polypeptide(L)'
;MPAEAEASGERGFRMDLWGIIGGLGVGGLLGTIGTQWAIGQREQAARRVAFKKQQLAEFYGPLLAAHNEISARSELRVKLQNALDGRHIEAMLEAAASGGGAGRNDRISAATDTQGPTILTNIRDEEQTFRHVLMPRYRSMIDIFRDKMWLAEPETRNYFGQFVEFVDVWDKILENKLPRSVAPTINHTEANLAQFYTHLQEVHDRLRREIS
;
A
#
# COMPACT_ATOMS: atom_id res chain seq x y z
N MET A 1 49.79 32.65 100.09
CA MET A 1 50.57 31.87 99.09
C MET A 1 50.48 30.41 99.51
N PRO A 2 50.22 29.42 98.62
CA PRO A 2 50.43 29.45 97.16
C PRO A 2 49.27 28.89 96.27
N ALA A 3 49.52 28.99 94.95
CA ALA A 3 49.17 28.13 93.79
C ALA A 3 47.69 27.96 93.35
N GLU A 4 47.31 28.45 92.14
CA GLU A 4 47.15 27.68 90.86
C GLU A 4 45.80 26.91 90.83
N ALA A 5 44.99 26.88 89.76
CA ALA A 5 45.28 26.86 88.34
C ALA A 5 44.07 27.30 87.49
N GLU A 6 44.39 27.67 86.25
CA GLU A 6 43.50 27.95 85.13
C GLU A 6 42.56 26.79 84.79
N ALA A 7 41.36 27.13 84.32
CA ALA A 7 40.52 26.23 83.53
C ALA A 7 40.10 26.95 82.24
N SER A 8 40.70 26.56 81.13
CA SER A 8 40.35 26.96 79.78
C SER A 8 39.04 26.29 79.36
N GLY A 9 38.04 27.11 79.00
CA GLY A 9 36.80 26.64 78.38
C GLY A 9 36.94 26.63 76.85
N GLU A 10 37.15 25.45 76.26
CA GLU A 10 36.98 25.23 74.83
C GLU A 10 35.48 25.32 74.47
N ARG A 11 35.12 26.32 73.67
CA ARG A 11 33.80 26.40 73.02
C ARG A 11 33.80 25.55 71.76
N GLY A 12 33.29 24.32 71.88
CA GLY A 12 32.97 23.45 70.75
C GLY A 12 31.84 24.04 69.90
N PHE A 13 32.16 24.36 68.64
CA PHE A 13 31.23 24.73 67.59
C PHE A 13 30.38 23.50 67.21
N ARG A 14 29.15 23.40 67.75
CA ARG A 14 28.15 22.44 67.26
C ARG A 14 27.38 23.07 66.12
N MET A 15 27.73 22.69 64.90
CA MET A 15 26.96 23.00 63.71
C MET A 15 25.68 22.15 63.73
N ASP A 16 24.53 22.83 63.73
CA ASP A 16 23.20 22.23 63.83
C ASP A 16 22.80 21.58 62.50
N LEU A 17 23.00 20.26 62.41
CA LEU A 17 22.74 19.43 61.22
C LEU A 17 21.22 19.28 60.93
N TRP A 18 20.35 19.87 61.74
CA TRP A 18 18.89 19.80 61.55
C TRP A 18 18.32 20.92 60.66
N GLY A 19 19.08 21.97 60.37
CA GLY A 19 18.63 23.08 59.50
C GLY A 19 18.61 22.79 57.99
N ILE A 20 19.21 21.69 57.53
CA ILE A 20 19.36 21.39 56.08
C ILE A 20 18.34 20.35 55.58
N ILE A 21 17.70 19.58 56.47
CA ILE A 21 16.79 18.49 56.07
C ILE A 21 15.35 18.98 55.81
N GLY A 22 14.98 20.21 56.21
CA GLY A 22 13.64 20.76 56.03
C GLY A 22 13.25 21.16 54.60
N GLY A 23 14.20 21.26 53.66
CA GLY A 23 13.96 21.81 52.31
C GLY A 23 13.85 20.79 51.16
N LEU A 24 14.22 19.52 51.39
CA LEU A 24 14.34 18.50 50.32
C LEU A 24 13.26 17.41 50.35
N GLY A 25 12.28 17.49 51.25
CA GLY A 25 11.28 16.43 51.47
C GLY A 25 10.08 16.42 50.53
N VAL A 26 9.78 17.51 49.83
CA VAL A 26 8.54 17.62 49.00
C VAL A 26 8.83 17.51 47.49
N GLY A 27 10.09 17.65 47.06
CA GLY A 27 10.47 17.54 45.63
C GLY A 27 10.65 16.11 45.11
N GLY A 28 11.06 15.16 45.96
CA GLY A 28 11.43 13.80 45.53
C GLY A 28 10.27 12.90 45.11
N LEU A 29 9.07 13.10 45.69
CA LEU A 29 7.88 12.28 45.37
C LEU A 29 7.09 12.82 44.17
N LEU A 30 7.13 14.14 43.92
CA LEU A 30 6.54 14.71 42.70
C LEU A 30 7.39 14.38 41.45
N GLY A 31 8.71 14.28 41.61
CA GLY A 31 9.62 13.90 40.52
C GLY A 31 9.41 12.49 39.97
N THR A 32 9.09 11.51 40.83
CA THR A 32 8.86 10.11 40.43
C THR A 32 7.49 9.92 39.76
N ILE A 33 6.45 10.62 40.24
CA ILE A 33 5.12 10.59 39.60
C ILE A 33 5.15 11.28 38.23
N GLY A 34 5.82 12.43 38.12
CA GLY A 34 5.95 13.15 36.84
C GLY A 34 6.75 12.38 35.79
N THR A 35 7.81 11.68 36.20
CA THR A 35 8.60 10.83 35.29
C THR A 35 7.80 9.61 34.82
N GLN A 36 7.04 8.96 35.71
CA GLN A 36 6.22 7.79 35.33
C GLN A 36 5.08 8.17 34.37
N TRP A 37 4.46 9.35 34.56
CA TRP A 37 3.48 9.88 33.60
C TRP A 37 4.10 10.22 32.25
N ALA A 38 5.27 10.87 32.23
CA ALA A 38 5.98 11.19 31.00
C ALA A 38 6.45 9.94 30.23
N ILE A 39 6.86 8.88 30.95
CA ILE A 39 7.20 7.57 30.36
C ILE A 39 5.96 6.93 29.74
N GLY A 40 4.82 6.93 30.44
CA GLY A 40 3.57 6.37 29.91
C GLY A 40 3.11 7.06 28.62
N GLN A 41 3.21 8.38 28.53
CA GLN A 41 2.91 9.15 27.31
C GLN A 41 3.84 8.76 26.16
N ARG A 42 5.15 8.66 26.42
CA ARG A 42 6.14 8.24 25.41
C ARG A 42 5.91 6.83 24.93
N GLU A 43 5.56 5.92 25.84
CA GLU A 43 5.29 4.52 25.50
C GLU A 43 4.03 4.38 24.64
N GLN A 44 2.95 5.11 24.97
CA GLN A 44 1.76 5.14 24.13
C GLN A 44 2.03 5.73 22.74
N ALA A 45 2.80 6.82 22.66
CA ALA A 45 3.22 7.39 21.38
C ALA A 45 4.06 6.38 20.57
N ALA A 46 5.00 5.70 21.22
CA ALA A 46 5.82 4.66 20.58
C ALA A 46 4.98 3.49 20.06
N ARG A 47 4.00 3.02 20.83
CA ARG A 47 3.06 1.96 20.40
C ARG A 47 2.22 2.39 19.19
N ARG A 48 1.75 3.64 19.15
CA ARG A 48 1.02 4.18 18.00
C ARG A 48 1.88 4.22 16.75
N VAL A 49 3.13 4.70 16.85
CA VAL A 49 4.08 4.72 15.73
C VAL A 49 4.40 3.30 15.28
N ALA A 50 4.60 2.36 16.22
CA ALA A 50 4.85 0.95 15.90
C ALA A 50 3.67 0.33 15.14
N PHE A 51 2.44 0.59 15.57
CA PHE A 51 1.25 0.12 14.87
C PHE A 51 1.16 0.68 13.44
N LYS A 52 1.39 1.99 13.24
CA LYS A 52 1.40 2.59 11.89
C LYS A 52 2.49 2.01 10.99
N LYS A 53 3.68 1.77 11.54
CA LYS A 53 4.76 1.07 10.81
C LYS A 53 4.33 -0.34 10.41
N GLN A 54 3.61 -1.04 11.28
CA GLN A 54 3.06 -2.36 10.97
C GLN A 54 1.99 -2.29 9.87
N GLN A 55 1.08 -1.31 9.92
CA GLN A 55 0.09 -1.09 8.86
C GLN A 55 0.77 -0.84 7.50
N LEU A 56 1.82 -0.03 7.46
CA LEU A 56 2.58 0.23 6.25
C LEU A 56 3.33 -1.00 5.73
N ALA A 57 4.01 -1.73 6.63
CA ALA A 57 4.87 -2.85 6.24
C ALA A 57 4.09 -4.12 5.86
N GLU A 58 2.98 -4.40 6.56
CA GLU A 58 2.27 -5.67 6.44
C GLU A 58 0.95 -5.57 5.65
N PHE A 59 0.39 -4.36 5.49
CA PHE A 59 -0.92 -4.18 4.84
C PHE A 59 -0.86 -3.23 3.64
N TYR A 60 -0.73 -1.93 3.87
CA TYR A 60 -0.84 -0.92 2.80
C TYR A 60 0.31 -0.99 1.80
N GLY A 61 1.55 -1.23 2.26
CA GLY A 61 2.72 -1.36 1.39
C GLY A 61 2.62 -2.55 0.43
N PRO A 62 2.40 -3.78 0.92
CA PRO A 62 2.22 -4.95 0.06
C PRO A 62 1.05 -4.82 -0.93
N LEU A 63 -0.10 -4.28 -0.48
CA LEU A 63 -1.25 -4.06 -1.37
C LEU A 63 -0.93 -3.05 -2.49
N LEU A 64 -0.28 -1.94 -2.17
CA LEU A 64 0.14 -0.96 -3.17
C LEU A 64 1.22 -1.50 -4.10
N ALA A 65 2.17 -2.28 -3.59
CA ALA A 65 3.19 -2.91 -4.43
C ALA A 65 2.54 -3.85 -5.46
N ALA A 66 1.57 -4.67 -5.04
CA ALA A 66 0.84 -5.56 -5.93
C ALA A 66 0.01 -4.76 -6.95
N HIS A 67 -0.72 -3.72 -6.53
CA HIS A 67 -1.46 -2.84 -7.43
C HIS A 67 -0.53 -2.16 -8.46
N ASN A 68 0.62 -1.63 -8.04
CA ASN A 68 1.56 -0.98 -8.94
C ASN A 68 2.15 -1.96 -9.97
N GLU A 69 2.42 -3.20 -9.56
CA GLU A 69 2.84 -4.24 -10.51
C GLU A 69 1.75 -4.55 -11.53
N ILE A 70 0.50 -4.70 -11.09
CA ILE A 70 -0.66 -4.92 -11.96
C ILE A 70 -0.80 -3.76 -12.96
N SER A 71 -0.82 -2.52 -12.46
CA SER A 71 -0.97 -1.31 -13.28
C SER A 71 0.16 -1.17 -14.30
N ALA A 72 1.42 -1.36 -13.91
CA ALA A 72 2.54 -1.27 -14.84
C ALA A 72 2.47 -2.31 -15.97
N ARG A 73 2.04 -3.54 -15.66
CA ARG A 73 1.87 -4.61 -16.66
C ARG A 73 0.67 -4.34 -17.57
N SER A 74 -0.44 -3.87 -17.01
CA SER A 74 -1.63 -3.49 -17.78
C SER A 74 -1.35 -2.33 -18.73
N GLU A 75 -0.61 -1.31 -18.29
CA GLU A 75 -0.17 -0.20 -19.15
C GLU A 75 0.73 -0.67 -20.29
N LEU A 76 1.70 -1.56 -20.00
CA LEU A 76 2.57 -2.12 -21.03
C LEU A 76 1.76 -2.89 -22.08
N ARG A 77 0.79 -3.70 -21.65
CA ARG A 77 -0.12 -4.42 -22.55
C ARG A 77 -0.86 -3.46 -23.48
N VAL A 78 -1.48 -2.41 -22.93
CA VAL A 78 -2.20 -1.41 -23.73
C VAL A 78 -1.26 -0.71 -24.73
N LYS A 79 -0.03 -0.38 -24.33
CA LYS A 79 0.97 0.22 -25.23
C LYS A 79 1.34 -0.72 -26.38
N LEU A 80 1.54 -2.01 -26.10
CA LEU A 80 1.87 -3.01 -27.11
C LEU A 80 0.72 -3.25 -28.08
N GLN A 81 -0.51 -3.40 -27.56
CA GLN A 81 -1.71 -3.57 -28.38
C GLN A 81 -1.93 -2.35 -29.28
N ASN A 82 -1.82 -1.13 -28.75
CA ASN A 82 -1.94 0.10 -29.54
C ASN A 82 -0.86 0.21 -30.63
N ALA A 83 0.37 -0.22 -30.35
CA ALA A 83 1.44 -0.23 -31.35
C ALA A 83 1.18 -1.25 -32.47
N LEU A 84 0.67 -2.44 -32.11
CA LEU A 84 0.28 -3.47 -33.06
C LEU A 84 -0.89 -3.02 -33.94
N ASP A 85 -1.94 -2.47 -33.33
CA ASP A 85 -3.11 -1.96 -34.03
C ASP A 85 -2.74 -0.80 -34.95
N GLY A 86 -1.87 0.11 -34.50
CA GLY A 86 -1.35 1.21 -35.32
C GLY A 86 -0.62 0.72 -36.56
N ARG A 87 0.25 -0.30 -36.41
CA ARG A 87 0.94 -0.94 -37.55
C ARG A 87 -0.02 -1.65 -38.49
N HIS A 88 -1.04 -2.31 -37.95
CA HIS A 88 -2.04 -2.98 -38.76
C HIS A 88 -2.86 -1.98 -39.60
N ILE A 89 -3.30 -0.87 -38.98
CA ILE A 89 -4.01 0.22 -39.66
C ILE A 89 -3.13 0.86 -40.73
N GLU A 90 -1.85 1.14 -40.44
CA GLU A 90 -0.88 1.68 -41.40
C GLU A 90 -0.76 0.79 -42.64
N ALA A 91 -0.59 -0.53 -42.45
CA ALA A 91 -0.49 -1.47 -43.56
C ALA A 91 -1.79 -1.54 -44.40
N MET A 92 -2.96 -1.46 -43.76
CA MET A 92 -4.24 -1.39 -44.46
C MET A 92 -4.39 -0.10 -45.26
N LEU A 93 -3.95 1.04 -44.72
CA LEU A 93 -3.99 2.33 -45.40
C LEU A 93 -3.02 2.37 -46.60
N GLU A 94 -1.81 1.84 -46.45
CA GLU A 94 -0.86 1.70 -47.56
C GLU A 94 -1.40 0.78 -48.68
N ALA A 95 -2.01 -0.34 -48.30
CA ALA A 95 -2.67 -1.24 -49.25
C ALA A 95 -3.86 -0.57 -49.97
N ALA A 96 -4.63 0.24 -49.26
CA ALA A 96 -5.75 0.99 -49.82
C ALA A 96 -5.29 2.14 -50.75
N ALA A 97 -4.22 2.84 -50.39
CA ALA A 97 -3.66 3.96 -51.14
C ALA A 97 -2.90 3.51 -52.41
N SER A 98 -2.21 2.38 -52.36
CA SER A 98 -1.49 1.81 -53.51
C SER A 98 -2.41 1.16 -54.54
N GLY A 99 -3.68 0.90 -54.21
CA GLY A 99 -4.68 0.31 -55.09
C GLY A 99 -5.68 1.34 -55.63
N GLY A 100 -5.63 1.64 -56.93
CA GLY A 100 -6.76 2.18 -57.69
C GLY A 100 -7.31 1.10 -58.62
N GLY A 101 -8.62 0.82 -58.58
CA GLY A 101 -9.28 -0.15 -59.46
C GLY A 101 -9.50 -1.56 -58.87
N ALA A 102 -9.84 -2.52 -59.74
CA ALA A 102 -10.08 -3.92 -59.38
C ALA A 102 -8.82 -4.53 -58.74
N GLY A 103 -8.95 -5.05 -57.51
CA GLY A 103 -7.84 -5.60 -56.72
C GLY A 103 -7.48 -4.80 -55.45
N ARG A 104 -8.15 -3.66 -55.17
CA ARG A 104 -8.01 -2.94 -53.89
C ARG A 104 -8.41 -3.83 -52.70
N ASN A 105 -9.55 -4.51 -52.80
CA ASN A 105 -10.05 -5.38 -51.72
C ASN A 105 -9.11 -6.56 -51.47
N ASP A 106 -8.49 -7.11 -52.51
CA ASP A 106 -7.56 -8.24 -52.40
C ASP A 106 -6.27 -7.83 -51.67
N ARG A 107 -5.77 -6.61 -51.91
CA ARG A 107 -4.59 -6.06 -51.21
C ARG A 107 -4.87 -5.72 -49.76
N ILE A 108 -6.03 -5.14 -49.46
CA ILE A 108 -6.46 -4.89 -48.08
C ILE A 108 -6.60 -6.22 -47.33
N SER A 109 -7.21 -7.22 -47.96
CA SER A 109 -7.34 -8.57 -47.39
C SER A 109 -5.97 -9.20 -47.14
N ALA A 110 -5.03 -9.11 -48.09
CA ALA A 110 -3.67 -9.59 -47.91
C ALA A 110 -2.91 -8.88 -46.77
N ALA A 111 -3.12 -7.57 -46.59
CA ALA A 111 -2.55 -6.81 -45.48
C ALA A 111 -3.13 -7.26 -44.12
N THR A 112 -4.42 -7.59 -44.07
CA THR A 112 -5.08 -8.19 -42.90
C THR A 112 -4.58 -9.61 -42.64
N ASP A 113 -4.48 -10.45 -43.66
CA ASP A 113 -4.01 -11.84 -43.54
C ASP A 113 -2.55 -11.90 -43.05
N THR A 114 -1.73 -10.91 -43.42
CA THR A 114 -0.33 -10.82 -42.98
C THR A 114 -0.22 -10.55 -41.47
N GLN A 115 -1.10 -9.71 -40.90
CA GLN A 115 -1.03 -9.30 -39.49
C GLN A 115 -1.97 -10.12 -38.57
N GLY A 116 -2.98 -10.79 -39.13
CA GLY A 116 -3.96 -11.58 -38.40
C GLY A 116 -3.35 -12.62 -37.45
N PRO A 117 -2.37 -13.45 -37.89
CA PRO A 117 -1.70 -14.39 -37.00
C PRO A 117 -1.03 -13.70 -35.80
N THR A 118 -0.35 -12.58 -36.02
CA THR A 118 0.33 -11.80 -34.97
C THR A 118 -0.66 -11.24 -33.94
N ILE A 119 -1.80 -10.72 -34.41
CA ILE A 119 -2.88 -10.22 -33.55
C ILE A 119 -3.47 -11.36 -32.71
N LEU A 120 -3.75 -12.52 -33.32
CA LEU A 120 -4.29 -13.68 -32.62
C LEU A 120 -3.30 -14.24 -31.60
N THR A 121 -2.00 -14.26 -31.91
CA THR A 121 -0.96 -14.64 -30.94
C THR A 121 -0.89 -13.64 -29.80
N ASN A 122 -0.94 -12.33 -30.06
CA ASN A 122 -0.93 -11.33 -29.00
C ASN A 122 -2.14 -11.47 -28.08
N ILE A 123 -3.36 -11.63 -28.63
CA ILE A 123 -4.58 -11.86 -27.84
C ILE A 123 -4.44 -13.10 -26.95
N ARG A 124 -3.87 -14.20 -27.48
CA ARG A 124 -3.64 -15.42 -26.70
C ARG A 124 -2.62 -15.18 -25.59
N ASP A 125 -1.52 -14.48 -25.88
CA ASP A 125 -0.48 -14.18 -24.91
C ASP A 125 -0.98 -13.24 -23.80
N GLU A 126 -1.86 -12.29 -24.14
CA GLU A 126 -2.53 -11.42 -23.18
C GLU A 126 -3.46 -12.19 -22.25
N GLU A 127 -4.23 -13.14 -22.77
CA GLU A 127 -5.06 -14.03 -21.96
C GLU A 127 -4.21 -14.86 -20.99
N GLN A 128 -3.11 -15.43 -21.48
CA GLN A 128 -2.19 -16.20 -20.64
C GLN A 128 -1.56 -15.31 -19.56
N THR A 129 -1.14 -14.10 -19.91
CA THR A 129 -0.59 -13.12 -18.97
C THR A 129 -1.62 -12.75 -17.90
N PHE A 130 -2.86 -12.47 -18.30
CA PHE A 130 -3.92 -12.15 -17.34
C PHE A 130 -4.16 -13.32 -16.38
N ARG A 131 -4.32 -14.54 -16.90
CA ARG A 131 -4.58 -15.74 -16.09
C ARG A 131 -3.44 -16.13 -15.16
N HIS A 132 -2.20 -16.11 -15.66
CA HIS A 132 -1.05 -16.70 -14.95
C HIS A 132 -0.17 -15.67 -14.23
N VAL A 133 -0.31 -14.38 -14.55
CA VAL A 133 0.49 -13.32 -13.94
C VAL A 133 -0.39 -12.37 -13.13
N LEU A 134 -1.44 -11.79 -13.72
CA LEU A 134 -2.23 -10.75 -13.05
C LEU A 134 -3.20 -11.30 -12.01
N MET A 135 -3.98 -12.34 -12.35
CA MET A 135 -4.95 -12.92 -11.41
C MET A 135 -4.33 -13.44 -10.11
N PRO A 136 -3.17 -14.14 -10.12
CA PRO A 136 -2.48 -14.50 -8.89
C PRO A 136 -2.13 -13.29 -8.01
N ARG A 137 -1.85 -12.12 -8.59
CA ARG A 137 -1.60 -10.89 -7.81
C ARG A 137 -2.87 -10.36 -7.15
N TYR A 138 -3.98 -10.31 -7.87
CA TYR A 138 -5.26 -9.93 -7.24
C TYR A 138 -5.64 -10.88 -6.10
N ARG A 139 -5.49 -12.20 -6.29
CA ARG A 139 -5.73 -13.19 -5.23
C ARG A 139 -4.80 -12.97 -4.03
N SER A 140 -3.52 -12.70 -4.27
CA SER A 140 -2.57 -12.36 -3.19
C SER A 140 -3.00 -11.10 -2.42
N MET A 141 -3.53 -10.08 -3.11
CA MET A 141 -4.08 -8.90 -2.42
C MET A 141 -5.28 -9.25 -1.55
N ILE A 142 -6.17 -10.14 -2.01
CA ILE A 142 -7.29 -10.65 -1.19
C ILE A 142 -6.77 -11.38 0.05
N ASP A 143 -5.75 -12.22 -0.11
CA ASP A 143 -5.13 -12.96 0.99
C ASP A 143 -4.52 -12.00 2.02
N ILE A 144 -3.75 -10.99 1.58
CA ILE A 144 -3.23 -9.94 2.47
C ILE A 144 -4.39 -9.24 3.19
N PHE A 145 -5.42 -8.84 2.45
CA PHE A 145 -6.55 -8.12 3.03
C PHE A 145 -7.25 -8.96 4.10
N ARG A 146 -7.53 -10.24 3.81
CA ARG A 146 -8.18 -11.18 4.72
C ARG A 146 -7.33 -11.43 5.97
N ASP A 147 -6.06 -11.76 5.79
CA ASP A 147 -5.19 -12.21 6.88
C ASP A 147 -4.74 -11.05 7.79
N LYS A 148 -4.73 -9.83 7.24
CA LYS A 148 -4.27 -8.61 7.92
C LYS A 148 -5.35 -7.56 8.03
N MET A 149 -6.64 -7.93 7.92
CA MET A 149 -7.78 -7.01 7.99
C MET A 149 -7.82 -6.17 9.27
N TRP A 150 -7.27 -6.69 10.36
CA TRP A 150 -7.14 -5.99 11.63
C TRP A 150 -6.20 -4.77 11.59
N LEU A 151 -5.26 -4.73 10.63
CA LEU A 151 -4.41 -3.57 10.33
C LEU A 151 -5.11 -2.55 9.42
N ALA A 152 -6.19 -2.93 8.74
CA ALA A 152 -6.94 -2.04 7.86
C ALA A 152 -7.75 -1.04 8.70
N GLU A 153 -7.71 0.22 8.28
CA GLU A 153 -8.64 1.23 8.81
C GLU A 153 -10.10 0.91 8.45
N PRO A 154 -11.08 1.29 9.28
CA PRO A 154 -12.49 0.98 9.07
C PRO A 154 -13.00 1.33 7.67
N GLU A 155 -12.64 2.49 7.15
CA GLU A 155 -13.02 2.98 5.82
C GLU A 155 -12.45 2.10 4.71
N THR A 156 -11.23 1.59 4.91
CA THR A 156 -10.57 0.70 3.95
C THR A 156 -11.34 -0.62 3.82
N ARG A 157 -11.91 -1.13 4.93
CA ARG A 157 -12.65 -2.40 4.96
C ARG A 157 -13.92 -2.36 4.10
N ASN A 158 -14.49 -1.18 3.88
CA ASN A 158 -15.68 -1.02 3.05
C ASN A 158 -15.45 -1.44 1.58
N TYR A 159 -14.21 -1.38 1.11
CA TYR A 159 -13.85 -1.79 -0.25
C TYR A 159 -13.67 -3.31 -0.41
N PHE A 160 -13.56 -4.07 0.69
CA PHE A 160 -13.19 -5.48 0.63
C PHE A 160 -14.22 -6.32 -0.14
N GLY A 161 -15.52 -6.09 0.11
CA GLY A 161 -16.59 -6.84 -0.58
C GLY A 161 -16.54 -6.66 -2.09
N GLN A 162 -16.40 -5.41 -2.55
CA GLN A 162 -16.29 -5.08 -3.97
C GLN A 162 -15.03 -5.70 -4.60
N PHE A 163 -13.92 -5.74 -3.86
CA PHE A 163 -12.69 -6.33 -4.35
C PHE A 163 -12.77 -7.86 -4.48
N VAL A 164 -13.37 -8.54 -3.50
CA VAL A 164 -13.65 -9.98 -3.56
C VAL A 164 -14.55 -10.30 -4.76
N GLU A 165 -15.63 -9.54 -4.94
CA GLU A 165 -16.58 -9.74 -6.03
C GLU A 165 -15.90 -9.66 -7.40
N PHE A 166 -15.03 -8.67 -7.60
CA PHE A 166 -14.22 -8.54 -8.81
C PHE A 166 -13.39 -9.81 -9.08
N VAL A 167 -12.64 -10.29 -8.08
CA VAL A 167 -11.76 -11.46 -8.24
C VAL A 167 -12.57 -12.72 -8.51
N ASP A 168 -13.66 -12.95 -7.77
CA ASP A 168 -14.51 -14.13 -7.90
C ASP A 168 -15.17 -14.23 -9.28
N VAL A 169 -15.62 -13.10 -9.83
CA VAL A 169 -16.21 -13.05 -11.17
C VAL A 169 -15.19 -13.42 -12.23
N TRP A 170 -13.98 -12.86 -12.14
CA TRP A 170 -12.91 -13.20 -13.07
C TRP A 170 -12.45 -14.65 -12.95
N ASP A 171 -12.39 -15.20 -11.73
CA ASP A 171 -12.08 -16.61 -11.52
C ASP A 171 -13.12 -17.51 -12.19
N LYS A 172 -14.42 -17.23 -12.03
CA LYS A 172 -15.49 -17.97 -12.72
C LYS A 172 -15.39 -17.88 -14.23
N ILE A 173 -15.06 -16.70 -14.78
CA ILE A 173 -14.88 -16.51 -16.22
C ILE A 173 -13.68 -17.32 -16.72
N LEU A 174 -12.55 -17.27 -16.01
CA LEU A 174 -11.34 -17.98 -16.39
C LEU A 174 -11.48 -19.50 -16.24
N GLU A 175 -12.36 -19.98 -15.36
CA GLU A 175 -12.69 -21.40 -15.21
C GLU A 175 -13.79 -21.87 -16.18
N ASN A 176 -14.21 -21.02 -17.13
CA ASN A 176 -15.31 -21.29 -18.06
C ASN A 176 -16.66 -21.59 -17.37
N LYS A 177 -16.82 -21.17 -16.11
CA LYS A 177 -18.08 -21.26 -15.35
C LYS A 177 -19.05 -20.13 -15.72
N LEU A 178 -18.53 -19.05 -16.29
CA LEU A 178 -19.31 -17.93 -16.82
C LEU A 178 -18.80 -17.52 -18.21
N PRO A 179 -19.69 -17.19 -19.17
CA PRO A 179 -19.27 -16.60 -20.43
C PRO A 179 -18.65 -15.21 -20.24
N ARG A 180 -17.59 -14.89 -20.99
CA ARG A 180 -16.96 -13.54 -20.95
C ARG A 180 -17.93 -12.41 -21.28
N SER A 181 -18.94 -12.68 -22.10
CA SER A 181 -19.98 -11.72 -22.46
C SER A 181 -20.83 -11.25 -21.28
N VAL A 182 -20.76 -11.93 -20.13
CA VAL A 182 -21.49 -11.55 -18.92
C VAL A 182 -20.77 -10.44 -18.14
N ALA A 183 -19.44 -10.32 -18.25
CA ALA A 183 -18.66 -9.32 -17.49
C ALA A 183 -19.12 -7.86 -17.74
N PRO A 184 -19.38 -7.42 -18.98
CA PRO A 184 -19.92 -6.09 -19.24
C PRO A 184 -21.34 -5.92 -18.69
N THR A 185 -22.17 -6.98 -18.70
CA THR A 185 -23.58 -6.93 -18.28
C THR A 185 -23.73 -6.68 -16.78
N ILE A 186 -22.82 -7.23 -15.98
CA ILE A 186 -22.77 -7.04 -14.52
C ILE A 186 -21.95 -5.80 -14.13
N ASN A 187 -21.52 -4.99 -15.11
CA ASN A 187 -20.65 -3.84 -14.93
C ASN A 187 -19.38 -4.15 -14.11
N HIS A 188 -18.86 -5.39 -14.15
CA HIS A 188 -17.63 -5.74 -13.45
C HIS A 188 -16.42 -5.41 -14.29
N THR A 189 -15.93 -4.20 -14.08
CA THR A 189 -14.68 -3.71 -14.64
C THR A 189 -13.72 -3.34 -13.53
N GLU A 190 -12.42 -3.34 -13.83
CA GLU A 190 -11.39 -2.88 -12.90
C GLU A 190 -11.58 -1.40 -12.54
N ALA A 191 -12.25 -0.61 -13.38
CA ALA A 191 -12.59 0.79 -13.10
C ALA A 191 -13.40 0.96 -11.80
N ASN A 192 -14.18 -0.05 -11.41
CA ASN A 192 -14.92 -0.02 -10.14
C ASN A 192 -14.00 -0.03 -8.92
N LEU A 193 -12.77 -0.56 -9.06
CA LEU A 193 -11.76 -0.61 -8.00
C LEU A 193 -10.92 0.67 -7.94
N ALA A 194 -11.13 1.64 -8.84
CA ALA A 194 -10.35 2.87 -8.86
C ALA A 194 -10.39 3.61 -7.50
N GLN A 195 -11.58 3.71 -6.89
CA GLN A 195 -11.73 4.36 -5.58
C GLN A 195 -10.97 3.61 -4.48
N PHE A 196 -10.95 2.27 -4.53
CA PHE A 196 -10.18 1.47 -3.58
C PHE A 196 -8.68 1.74 -3.71
N TYR A 197 -8.15 1.77 -4.92
CA TYR A 197 -6.72 2.04 -5.15
C TYR A 197 -6.31 3.45 -4.76
N THR A 198 -7.12 4.45 -5.09
CA THR A 198 -6.90 5.82 -4.64
C THR A 198 -6.87 5.90 -3.11
N HIS A 199 -7.84 5.28 -2.43
CA HIS A 199 -7.90 5.26 -0.97
C HIS A 199 -6.67 4.56 -0.34
N LEU A 200 -6.21 3.44 -0.90
CA LEU A 200 -4.99 2.77 -0.43
C LEU A 200 -3.77 3.71 -0.48
N GLN A 201 -3.61 4.44 -1.59
CA GLN A 201 -2.50 5.38 -1.77
C GLN A 201 -2.58 6.54 -0.78
N GLU A 202 -3.77 7.12 -0.61
CA GLU A 202 -4.01 8.22 0.32
C GLU A 202 -3.70 7.84 1.77
N VAL A 203 -4.19 6.68 2.21
CA VAL A 203 -3.93 6.18 3.56
C VAL A 203 -2.45 5.87 3.76
N HIS A 204 -1.82 5.19 2.80
CA HIS A 204 -0.39 4.92 2.86
C HIS A 204 0.44 6.21 3.01
N ASP A 205 0.17 7.22 2.18
CA ASP A 205 0.92 8.47 2.20
C ASP A 205 0.67 9.28 3.47
N ARG A 206 -0.57 9.25 3.98
CA ARG A 206 -0.90 9.84 5.29
C ARG A 206 -0.11 9.15 6.41
N LEU A 207 -0.16 7.82 6.48
CA LEU A 207 0.55 7.05 7.51
C LEU A 207 2.07 7.30 7.45
N ARG A 208 2.64 7.38 6.24
CA ARG A 208 4.06 7.68 6.04
C ARG A 208 4.45 9.07 6.54
N ARG A 209 3.61 10.09 6.30
CA ARG A 209 3.81 11.45 6.83
C ARG A 209 3.74 11.51 8.35
N GLU A 210 2.88 10.70 8.97
CA GLU A 210 2.68 10.70 10.42
C GLU A 210 3.78 9.97 11.22
N ILE A 211 4.61 9.17 10.55
CA ILE A 211 5.74 8.46 11.18
C ILE A 211 7.11 9.06 10.84
N SER A 212 7.16 9.99 9.88
CA SER A 212 8.37 10.72 9.47
C SER A 212 8.62 11.89 10.41
#